data_AF-A0A8S7Y1U2-F1
#
_entry.id   AF-A0A8S7Y1U2-F1
#
_cell.length_a   1.000
_cell.length_b   1.000
_cell.length_c   1.000
_cell.angle_alpha   90.00
_cell.angle_beta   90.00
_cell.angle_gamma   90.00
#
_symmetry.space_group_name_H-M   'P 1'
#
loop_
_entity.id
_entity.type
_entity.pdbx_description
1 polymer ?
#
loop_
_entity_poly.entity_id
_entity_poly.type
_entity_poly.pdbx_seq_one_letter_code
_entity_poly.pdbx_strand_id
1 'polypeptide(L)'
;MDNTILGALIGAVIAIVSTYINARQGYKNSIRLERQKILRDKCEQLFINCILTKKVIDSSTITILNFVKNARYHSDSKFDVSRANPLQTMEMLINIYLPEYKKDLQELNNAYQEFHKYYSQYTCAHTFKNMPDNEKSRFIEDADFYAKKIYGKLNDIKDKISLNSIV
;
A
#
# COMPACT_ATOMS: atom_id res chain seq x y z
N MET A 1 -7.02 70.73 -9.36
CA MET A 1 -7.06 69.28 -9.61
C MET A 1 -8.24 68.76 -8.81
N ASP A 2 -9.32 68.36 -9.49
CA ASP A 2 -10.61 68.08 -8.84
C ASP A 2 -10.56 66.83 -7.97
N ASN A 3 -11.15 66.91 -6.77
CA ASN A 3 -11.21 65.83 -5.77
C ASN A 3 -11.75 64.51 -6.37
N THR A 4 -12.55 64.58 -7.43
CA THR A 4 -13.06 63.46 -8.21
C THR A 4 -11.97 62.65 -8.90
N ILE A 5 -10.95 63.30 -9.46
CA ILE A 5 -9.82 62.64 -10.15
C ILE A 5 -8.92 61.94 -9.11
N LEU A 6 -8.70 62.58 -7.96
CA LEU A 6 -7.93 62.00 -6.86
C LEU A 6 -8.62 60.77 -6.26
N GLY A 7 -9.94 60.83 -6.05
CA GLY A 7 -10.74 59.71 -5.57
C GLY A 7 -10.76 58.52 -6.55
N ALA A 8 -10.86 58.79 -7.86
CA ALA A 8 -10.79 57.76 -8.90
C ALA A 8 -9.43 57.05 -8.94
N LEU A 9 -8.33 57.80 -8.78
CA LEU A 9 -6.96 57.26 -8.71
C LEU A 9 -6.78 56.33 -7.50
N ILE A 10 -7.25 56.75 -6.32
CA ILE A 10 -7.18 55.94 -5.09
C ILE A 10 -8.02 54.66 -5.25
N GLY A 11 -9.24 54.77 -5.77
CA GLY A 11 -10.10 53.61 -6.04
C GLY A 11 -9.47 52.62 -7.03
N ALA A 12 -8.85 53.12 -8.11
CA ALA A 12 -8.16 52.29 -9.09
C ALA A 12 -6.96 51.53 -8.47
N VAL A 13 -6.15 52.21 -7.65
CA VAL A 13 -5.01 51.57 -6.96
C VAL A 13 -5.49 50.49 -5.99
N ILE A 14 -6.52 50.76 -5.19
CA ILE A 14 -7.11 49.77 -4.27
C ILE A 14 -7.63 48.57 -5.05
N ALA A 15 -8.36 48.78 -6.15
CA ALA A 15 -8.86 47.70 -6.98
C ALA A 15 -7.73 46.82 -7.54
N ILE A 16 -6.64 47.41 -8.04
CA ILE A 16 -5.49 46.65 -8.57
C ILE A 16 -4.84 45.81 -7.45
N VAL A 17 -4.61 46.39 -6.27
CA VAL A 17 -3.99 45.67 -5.14
C VAL A 17 -4.90 44.55 -4.66
N SER A 18 -6.21 44.78 -4.50
CA SER A 18 -7.18 43.75 -4.11
C SER A 18 -7.25 42.62 -5.13
N THR A 19 -7.23 42.93 -6.43
CA THR A 19 -7.25 41.91 -7.49
C THR A 19 -5.99 41.06 -7.46
N TYR A 20 -4.82 41.67 -7.25
CA TYR A 20 -3.55 40.95 -7.12
C TYR A 20 -3.51 40.03 -5.89
N ILE A 21 -3.97 40.51 -4.72
CA ILE A 21 -4.06 39.70 -3.50
C ILE A 21 -5.00 38.51 -3.72
N ASN A 22 -6.19 38.75 -4.27
CA ASN A 22 -7.17 37.71 -4.55
C ASN A 22 -6.64 36.68 -5.57
N ALA A 23 -5.96 37.12 -6.63
CA ALA A 23 -5.34 36.22 -7.60
C ALA A 23 -4.26 35.34 -6.95
N ARG A 24 -3.40 35.93 -6.10
CA ARG A 24 -2.35 35.19 -5.39
C ARG A 24 -2.92 34.20 -4.37
N GLN A 25 -3.97 34.60 -3.65
CA GLN A 25 -4.68 33.73 -2.70
C GLN A 25 -5.40 32.60 -3.43
N GLY A 26 -6.08 32.91 -4.53
CA GLY A 26 -6.75 31.94 -5.40
C GLY A 26 -5.80 30.89 -5.94
N TYR A 27 -4.62 31.30 -6.43
CA TYR A 27 -3.58 30.38 -6.90
C TYR A 27 -3.04 29.47 -5.79
N LYS A 28 -2.78 30.01 -4.60
CA LYS A 28 -2.38 29.17 -3.46
C LYS A 28 -3.46 28.15 -3.07
N ASN A 29 -4.72 28.58 -3.07
CA ASN A 29 -5.85 27.71 -2.77
C ASN A 29 -6.04 26.63 -3.83
N SER A 30 -5.86 26.96 -5.11
CA SER A 30 -5.98 25.97 -6.20
C SER A 30 -4.92 24.90 -6.10
N ILE A 31 -3.64 25.27 -5.87
CA ILE A 31 -2.56 24.30 -5.64
C ILE A 31 -2.87 23.43 -4.42
N ARG A 32 -3.36 24.04 -3.33
CA ARG A 32 -3.69 23.28 -2.12
C ARG A 32 -4.78 22.25 -2.38
N LEU A 33 -5.85 22.64 -3.07
CA LEU A 33 -6.95 21.76 -3.44
C LEU A 33 -6.50 20.63 -4.37
N GLU A 34 -5.67 20.95 -5.37
CA GLU A 34 -5.11 19.95 -6.29
C GLU A 34 -4.25 18.93 -5.54
N ARG A 35 -3.38 19.41 -4.64
CA ARG A 35 -2.57 18.53 -3.78
C ARG A 35 -3.43 17.63 -2.90
N GLN A 36 -4.50 18.16 -2.30
CA GLN A 36 -5.44 17.36 -1.50
C GLN A 36 -6.15 16.28 -2.33
N LYS A 37 -6.55 16.60 -3.56
CA LYS A 37 -7.14 15.61 -4.49
C LYS A 37 -6.15 14.50 -4.83
N ILE A 38 -4.91 14.86 -5.16
CA ILE A 38 -3.84 13.88 -5.45
C ILE A 38 -3.62 12.98 -4.24
N LEU A 39 -3.48 13.54 -3.04
CA LEU A 39 -3.26 12.75 -1.82
C LEU A 39 -4.42 11.79 -1.53
N ARG A 40 -5.67 12.23 -1.74
CA ARG A 40 -6.85 11.38 -1.59
C ARG A 40 -6.83 10.21 -2.58
N ASP A 41 -6.58 10.48 -3.86
CA ASP A 41 -6.42 9.45 -4.89
C ASP A 41 -5.32 8.45 -4.52
N LYS A 42 -4.18 8.92 -3.97
CA LYS A 42 -3.10 8.01 -3.55
C LYS A 42 -3.45 7.18 -2.33
N CYS A 43 -4.23 7.71 -1.38
CA CYS A 43 -4.78 6.93 -0.27
C CYS A 43 -5.72 5.83 -0.77
N GLU A 44 -6.60 6.13 -1.71
CA GLU A 44 -7.50 5.13 -2.33
C GLU A 44 -6.70 4.05 -3.07
N GLN A 45 -5.67 4.43 -3.82
CA GLN A 45 -4.76 3.49 -4.48
C GLN A 45 -4.01 2.62 -3.48
N LEU A 46 -3.55 3.17 -2.36
CA LEU A 46 -2.90 2.39 -1.30
C LEU A 46 -3.86 1.37 -0.68
N PHE A 47 -5.11 1.78 -0.41
CA PHE A 47 -6.15 0.89 0.12
C PHE A 47 -6.44 -0.28 -0.84
N ILE A 48 -6.58 0.01 -2.13
CA ILE A 48 -6.79 -1.03 -3.16
C ILE A 48 -5.59 -1.98 -3.21
N ASN A 49 -4.36 -1.45 -3.16
CA ASN A 49 -3.17 -2.27 -3.10
C ASN A 49 -3.17 -3.19 -1.87
N CYS A 50 -3.65 -2.75 -0.70
CA CYS A 50 -3.79 -3.62 0.47
C CYS A 50 -4.69 -4.84 0.20
N ILE A 51 -5.79 -4.63 -0.53
CA ILE A 51 -6.68 -5.71 -0.94
C ILE A 51 -6.00 -6.65 -1.95
N LEU A 52 -5.30 -6.09 -2.93
CA LEU A 52 -4.59 -6.88 -3.95
C LEU A 52 -3.47 -7.72 -3.33
N THR A 53 -2.66 -7.14 -2.45
CA THR A 53 -1.61 -7.88 -1.72
C THR A 53 -2.20 -9.04 -0.93
N LYS A 54 -3.31 -8.82 -0.21
CA LYS A 54 -3.99 -9.90 0.51
C LYS A 54 -4.37 -11.05 -0.43
N LYS A 55 -4.98 -10.75 -1.58
CA LYS A 55 -5.37 -11.78 -2.58
C LYS A 55 -4.18 -12.55 -3.13
N VAL A 56 -3.03 -11.89 -3.34
CA VAL A 56 -1.79 -12.55 -3.79
C VAL A 56 -1.25 -13.51 -2.73
N ILE A 57 -1.27 -13.12 -1.46
CA ILE A 57 -0.89 -13.99 -0.34
C ILE A 57 -1.87 -15.17 -0.24
N ASP A 58 -3.18 -14.95 -0.30
CA ASP A 58 -4.19 -16.01 -0.29
C ASP A 58 -3.94 -17.03 -1.43
N SER A 59 -3.68 -16.55 -2.64
CA SER A 59 -3.36 -17.39 -3.79
C SER A 59 -2.07 -18.20 -3.58
N SER A 60 -1.06 -17.59 -2.96
CA SER A 60 0.19 -18.25 -2.62
C SER A 60 -0.06 -19.37 -1.62
N THR A 61 -0.77 -19.10 -0.52
CA THR A 61 -1.13 -20.10 0.50
C THR A 61 -1.90 -21.28 -0.09
N ILE A 62 -2.89 -21.03 -0.95
CA ILE A 62 -3.64 -22.09 -1.65
C ILE A 62 -2.74 -22.93 -2.55
N THR A 63 -1.83 -22.28 -3.28
CA THR A 63 -0.91 -22.99 -4.18
C THR A 63 0.04 -23.88 -3.38
N ILE A 64 0.52 -23.41 -2.23
CA ILE A 64 1.35 -24.22 -1.34
C ILE A 64 0.57 -25.39 -0.74
N LEU A 65 -0.67 -25.18 -0.29
CA LEU A 65 -1.54 -26.27 0.17
C LEU A 65 -1.68 -27.37 -0.89
N ASN A 66 -1.92 -26.98 -2.14
CA ASN A 66 -2.01 -27.92 -3.26
C ASN A 66 -0.66 -28.61 -3.54
N PHE A 67 0.45 -27.89 -3.41
CA PHE A 67 1.80 -28.43 -3.60
C PHE A 67 2.14 -29.49 -2.54
N VAL A 68 1.88 -29.21 -1.26
CA VAL A 68 2.12 -30.13 -0.14
C VAL A 68 1.26 -31.39 -0.27
N LYS A 69 -0.03 -31.24 -0.63
CA LYS A 69 -0.94 -32.37 -0.84
C LYS A 69 -0.50 -33.29 -1.99
N ASN A 70 0.02 -32.70 -3.07
CA ASN A 70 0.38 -33.44 -4.28
C ASN A 70 1.88 -33.77 -4.39
N ALA A 71 2.67 -33.53 -3.34
CA ALA A 71 4.13 -33.72 -3.34
C ALA A 71 4.58 -35.14 -3.72
N ARG A 72 3.74 -36.17 -3.48
CA ARG A 72 4.01 -37.55 -3.89
C ARG A 72 3.93 -37.77 -5.41
N TYR A 73 3.20 -36.91 -6.14
CA TYR A 73 2.88 -37.06 -7.55
C TYR A 73 3.68 -36.12 -8.49
N HIS A 74 4.33 -35.07 -7.95
CA HIS A 74 5.04 -34.05 -8.73
C HIS A 74 6.44 -33.69 -8.15
N SER A 75 7.35 -34.67 -8.04
CA SER A 75 8.64 -34.54 -7.33
C SER A 75 9.59 -33.46 -7.86
N ASP A 76 9.44 -33.07 -9.12
CA ASP A 76 10.42 -32.23 -9.83
C ASP A 76 9.95 -30.78 -10.02
N SER A 77 8.73 -30.46 -9.55
CA SER A 77 8.20 -29.10 -9.62
C SER A 77 8.82 -28.20 -8.55
N LYS A 78 9.33 -27.03 -8.97
CA LYS A 78 9.73 -25.94 -8.07
C LYS A 78 8.61 -24.91 -8.03
N PHE A 79 8.23 -24.49 -6.83
CA PHE A 79 7.29 -23.39 -6.68
C PHE A 79 7.97 -22.08 -7.09
N ASP A 80 7.42 -21.41 -8.11
CA ASP A 80 7.92 -20.13 -8.58
C ASP A 80 7.57 -19.01 -7.59
N VAL A 81 8.57 -18.60 -6.82
CA VAL A 81 8.48 -17.50 -5.86
C VAL A 81 8.70 -16.12 -6.49
N SER A 82 8.95 -16.04 -7.81
CA SER A 82 9.27 -14.80 -8.53
C SER A 82 8.07 -13.96 -8.94
N ARG A 83 6.85 -14.35 -8.57
CA ARG A 83 5.64 -13.56 -8.87
C ARG A 83 5.81 -12.13 -8.36
N ALA A 84 5.42 -11.18 -9.22
CA ALA A 84 5.56 -9.74 -8.97
C ALA A 84 5.11 -9.38 -7.54
N ASN A 85 6.02 -8.78 -6.78
CA ASN A 85 5.76 -8.42 -5.39
C ASN A 85 4.78 -7.24 -5.36
N PRO A 86 3.53 -7.44 -4.90
CA PRO A 86 2.53 -6.36 -4.85
C PRO A 86 2.93 -5.22 -3.88
N LEU A 87 3.99 -5.41 -3.07
CA LEU A 87 4.56 -4.39 -2.19
C LEU A 87 5.26 -3.25 -2.94
N GLN A 88 5.81 -3.48 -4.14
CA GLN A 88 6.56 -2.42 -4.85
C GLN A 88 5.71 -1.18 -5.11
N THR A 89 4.44 -1.37 -5.46
CA THR A 89 3.49 -0.28 -5.66
C THR A 89 3.21 0.46 -4.35
N MET A 90 3.09 -0.26 -3.23
CA MET A 90 2.93 0.35 -1.92
C MET A 90 4.16 1.14 -1.50
N GLU A 91 5.36 0.60 -1.73
CA GLU A 91 6.63 1.27 -1.45
C GLU A 91 6.71 2.61 -2.20
N MET A 92 6.36 2.61 -3.48
CA MET A 92 6.31 3.84 -4.28
C MET A 92 5.30 4.85 -3.72
N LEU A 93 4.05 4.42 -3.48
CA LEU A 93 2.97 5.29 -2.98
C LEU A 93 3.35 5.94 -1.64
N ILE A 94 3.87 5.14 -0.71
CA ILE A 94 4.22 5.58 0.65
C ILE A 94 5.46 6.47 0.64
N ASN A 95 6.48 6.16 -0.17
CA ASN A 95 7.69 6.96 -0.18
C ASN A 95 7.51 8.33 -0.84
N ILE A 96 6.66 8.42 -1.87
CA ILE A 96 6.49 9.66 -2.65
C ILE A 96 5.35 10.52 -2.09
N TYR A 97 4.21 9.90 -1.77
CA TYR A 97 2.97 10.63 -1.50
C TYR A 97 2.50 10.53 -0.06
N LEU A 98 2.70 9.38 0.60
CA LEU A 98 2.09 9.08 1.90
C LEU A 98 3.15 8.67 2.96
N PRO A 99 4.13 9.54 3.26
CA PRO A 99 5.25 9.20 4.14
C PRO A 99 4.83 8.83 5.57
N GLU A 100 3.64 9.21 6.01
CA GLU A 100 3.05 8.88 7.30
C GLU A 100 2.79 7.37 7.51
N TYR A 101 2.86 6.56 6.45
CA TYR A 101 2.75 5.09 6.50
C TYR A 101 4.10 4.36 6.39
N LYS A 102 5.25 5.07 6.42
CA LYS A 102 6.58 4.45 6.29
C LYS A 102 6.87 3.38 7.34
N LYS A 103 6.46 3.60 8.59
CA LYS A 103 6.62 2.61 9.65
C LYS A 103 5.78 1.35 9.38
N ASP A 104 4.54 1.55 8.96
CA ASP A 104 3.61 0.47 8.63
C ASP A 104 4.15 -0.38 7.47
N LEU A 105 4.73 0.28 6.44
CA LEU A 105 5.41 -0.37 5.32
C LEU A 105 6.62 -1.21 5.77
N GLN A 106 7.43 -0.69 6.69
CA GLN A 106 8.60 -1.42 7.22
C GLN A 106 8.16 -2.68 7.96
N GLU A 107 7.13 -2.59 8.80
CA GLU A 107 6.58 -3.75 9.52
C GLU A 107 5.96 -4.79 8.56
N LEU A 108 5.26 -4.32 7.52
CA LEU A 108 4.71 -5.17 6.47
C LEU A 108 5.82 -5.89 5.68
N ASN A 109 6.89 -5.18 5.32
CA ASN A 109 8.04 -5.76 4.62
C ASN A 109 8.74 -6.82 5.48
N ASN A 110 8.89 -6.58 6.79
CA ASN A 110 9.46 -7.58 7.70
C ASN A 110 8.58 -8.84 7.76
N ALA A 111 7.25 -8.69 7.89
CA ALA A 111 6.33 -9.82 7.90
C ALA A 111 6.37 -10.61 6.57
N TYR A 112 6.47 -9.90 5.45
CA TYR A 112 6.61 -10.53 4.13
C TYR A 112 7.94 -11.28 3.98
N GLN A 113 9.05 -10.73 4.49
CA GLN A 113 10.34 -11.42 4.48
C GLN A 113 10.32 -12.67 5.35
N GLU A 114 9.69 -12.63 6.53
CA GLU A 114 9.51 -13.81 7.39
C GLU A 114 8.73 -14.90 6.66
N PHE A 115 7.59 -14.53 6.05
CA PHE A 115 6.79 -15.41 5.22
C PHE A 115 7.65 -16.00 4.09
N HIS A 116 8.25 -15.16 3.26
CA HIS A 116 9.05 -15.62 2.12
C HIS A 116 10.20 -16.54 2.55
N LYS A 117 10.90 -16.22 3.65
CA LYS A 117 11.96 -17.06 4.21
C LYS A 117 11.41 -18.43 4.61
N TYR A 118 10.30 -18.47 5.36
CA TYR A 118 9.64 -19.72 5.74
C TYR A 118 9.29 -20.54 4.51
N TYR A 119 8.62 -19.96 3.51
CA TYR A 119 8.22 -20.70 2.30
C TYR A 119 9.39 -21.11 1.40
N SER A 120 10.44 -20.30 1.31
CA SER A 120 11.59 -20.59 0.44
C SER A 120 12.33 -21.88 0.83
N GLN A 121 12.31 -22.23 2.13
CA GLN A 121 12.86 -23.47 2.67
C GLN A 121 12.16 -24.72 2.12
N TYR A 122 10.96 -24.58 1.56
CA TYR A 122 10.11 -25.69 1.13
C TYR A 122 9.70 -25.60 -0.35
N THR A 123 10.50 -24.92 -1.16
CA THR A 123 10.28 -24.71 -2.61
C THR A 123 10.29 -25.98 -3.46
N CYS A 124 10.69 -27.12 -2.89
CA CYS A 124 10.82 -28.37 -3.63
C CYS A 124 9.91 -29.47 -3.07
N ALA A 125 9.16 -30.13 -3.97
CA ALA A 125 8.17 -31.15 -3.59
C ALA A 125 8.80 -32.36 -2.90
N HIS A 126 10.05 -32.70 -3.23
CA HIS A 126 10.77 -33.80 -2.60
C HIS A 126 10.92 -33.64 -1.08
N THR A 127 10.97 -32.41 -0.56
CA THR A 127 11.01 -32.13 0.89
C THR A 127 9.78 -32.68 1.62
N PHE A 128 8.63 -32.71 0.94
CA PHE A 128 7.36 -33.18 1.51
C PHE A 128 7.03 -34.64 1.19
N LYS A 129 7.75 -35.27 0.24
CA LYS A 129 7.45 -36.62 -0.24
C LYS A 129 7.47 -37.66 0.89
N ASN A 130 8.48 -37.56 1.75
CA ASN A 130 8.70 -38.47 2.88
C ASN A 130 8.36 -37.84 4.24
N MET A 131 7.87 -36.60 4.25
CA MET A 131 7.48 -35.92 5.48
C MET A 131 6.22 -36.59 6.06
N PRO A 132 6.21 -36.92 7.36
CA PRO A 132 5.03 -37.48 8.00
C PRO A 132 3.89 -36.45 8.07
N ASP A 133 2.65 -36.93 8.10
CA ASP A 133 1.48 -36.06 7.89
C ASP A 133 1.25 -35.06 9.04
N ASN A 134 1.74 -35.35 10.25
CA ASN A 134 1.78 -34.41 11.37
C ASN A 134 2.71 -33.21 11.10
N GLU A 135 3.88 -33.44 10.49
CA GLU A 135 4.82 -32.38 10.12
C GLU A 135 4.28 -31.53 8.96
N LYS A 136 3.62 -32.15 7.98
CA LYS A 136 2.93 -31.41 6.91
C LYS A 136 1.83 -30.51 7.45
N SER A 137 1.06 -31.02 8.41
CA SER A 137 -0.01 -30.25 9.06
C SER A 137 0.57 -29.06 9.81
N ARG A 138 1.64 -29.27 10.57
CA ARG A 138 2.37 -28.20 11.27
C ARG A 138 2.93 -27.15 10.30
N PHE A 139 3.49 -27.58 9.17
CA PHE A 139 3.97 -26.67 8.13
C PHE A 139 2.85 -25.76 7.59
N ILE A 140 1.67 -26.33 7.36
CA ILE A 140 0.48 -25.59 6.90
C ILE A 140 0.02 -24.58 7.96
N GLU A 141 0.01 -24.96 9.23
CA GLU A 141 -0.37 -24.09 10.35
C GLU A 141 0.59 -22.90 10.49
N ASP A 142 1.89 -23.13 10.44
CA ASP A 142 2.90 -22.08 10.48
C ASP A 142 2.79 -21.15 9.26
N ALA A 143 2.58 -21.70 8.07
CA ALA A 143 2.33 -20.96 6.83
C ALA A 143 1.13 -20.00 6.95
N ASP A 144 0.02 -20.48 7.53
CA ASP A 144 -1.17 -19.68 7.82
C ASP A 144 -0.89 -18.61 8.90
N PHE A 145 -0.09 -18.94 9.92
CA PHE A 145 0.35 -17.98 10.94
C PHE A 145 1.11 -16.79 10.34
N TYR A 146 2.07 -17.05 9.45
CA TYR A 146 2.80 -15.96 8.76
C TYR A 146 1.88 -15.16 7.82
N ALA A 147 0.95 -15.81 7.12
CA ALA A 147 -0.03 -15.11 6.28
C ALA A 147 -0.91 -14.16 7.12
N LYS A 148 -1.40 -14.64 8.28
CA LYS A 148 -2.21 -13.84 9.22
C LYS A 148 -1.48 -12.62 9.75
N LYS A 149 -0.16 -12.70 10.01
CA LYS A 149 0.64 -11.52 10.36
C LYS A 149 0.59 -10.46 9.27
N ILE A 150 0.75 -10.85 8.00
CA ILE A 150 0.66 -9.94 6.86
C ILE A 150 -0.75 -9.35 6.78
N TYR A 151 -1.81 -10.15 6.93
CA TYR A 151 -3.19 -9.65 6.91
C TYR A 151 -3.47 -8.64 8.01
N GLY A 152 -2.95 -8.85 9.22
CA GLY A 152 -3.02 -7.89 10.31
C GLY A 152 -2.44 -6.54 9.89
N LYS A 153 -1.21 -6.53 9.35
CA LYS A 153 -0.56 -5.30 8.90
C LYS A 153 -1.27 -4.59 7.75
N LEU A 154 -1.81 -5.35 6.80
CA LEU A 154 -2.62 -4.78 5.72
C LEU A 154 -3.92 -4.16 6.25
N ASN A 155 -4.54 -4.75 7.27
CA ASN A 155 -5.72 -4.18 7.91
C ASN A 155 -5.38 -2.94 8.73
N ASP A 156 -4.28 -2.93 9.50
CA ASP A 156 -3.82 -1.76 10.24
C ASP A 156 -3.68 -0.53 9.31
N ILE A 157 -3.08 -0.71 8.13
CA ILE A 157 -2.94 0.35 7.12
C ILE A 157 -4.31 0.80 6.60
N LYS A 158 -5.19 -0.15 6.25
CA LYS A 158 -6.53 0.15 5.74
C LYS A 158 -7.39 0.91 6.76
N ASP A 159 -7.33 0.51 8.02
CA ASP A 159 -8.10 1.12 9.09
C ASP A 159 -7.60 2.54 9.34
N LYS A 160 -6.27 2.74 9.33
CA LYS A 160 -5.65 4.08 9.41
C LYS A 160 -6.04 4.98 8.25
N ILE A 161 -6.08 4.47 7.00
CA ILE A 161 -6.58 5.22 5.84
C ILE A 161 -8.05 5.62 6.06
N SER A 162 -8.88 4.68 6.51
CA SER A 162 -10.32 4.88 6.69
C SER A 162 -10.61 5.93 7.77
N LEU A 163 -9.89 5.88 8.89
CA LEU A 163 -10.00 6.86 9.97
C LEU A 163 -9.58 8.27 9.53
N ASN A 164 -8.53 8.37 8.72
CA ASN A 164 -8.03 9.65 8.21
C ASN A 164 -8.88 10.23 7.07
N SER A 165 -9.75 9.42 6.44
CA SER A 165 -10.63 9.85 5.34
C SER A 165 -11.94 10.52 5.79
N ILE A 166 -12.23 10.51 7.10
CA ILE A 166 -13.46 11.06 7.71
C ILE A 166 -13.33 12.57 8.06
N VAL A 167 -12.18 13.19 7.79
CA VAL A 167 -11.90 14.63 8.03
C VAL A 167 -11.72 15.38 6.71
#